data_AF-A0A4S2CYU4-F1
#
_entry.id   AF-A0A4S2CYU4-F1
#
_cell.length_a   1.000
_cell.length_b   1.000
_cell.length_c   1.000
_cell.angle_alpha   90.00
_cell.angle_beta   90.00
_cell.angle_gamma   90.00
#
_symmetry.space_group_name_H-M   'P 1'
#
loop_
_entity.id
_entity.type
_entity.pdbx_description
1 polymer ?
#
loop_
_entity_poly.entity_id
_entity_poly.type
_entity_poly.pdbx_seq_one_letter_code
_entity_poly.pdbx_strand_id
1 'polypeptide(L)' 'MSQLQDAVAHATSPAAHLPTARYAPHRPERTLLYSLVQAHWPDFLARREVEDRSLPEYVREEFETYLR' A
#
# COMPACT_ATOMS: atom_id res chain seq x y z
N MET A 1 -33.94 -45.46 -25.64
CA MET A 1 -32.63 -44.78 -25.62
C MET A 1 -32.79 -43.51 -26.45
N SER A 2 -32.72 -42.28 -25.96
CA SER A 2 -32.06 -41.73 -24.78
C SER A 2 -32.89 -40.56 -24.25
N GLN A 3 -33.51 -40.76 -23.08
CA GLN A 3 -33.91 -39.70 -22.17
C GLN A 3 -32.69 -39.45 -21.27
N LEU A 4 -31.86 -38.48 -21.65
CA LEU A 4 -30.85 -37.80 -20.83
C LEU A 4 -30.18 -36.81 -21.80
N GLN A 5 -30.44 -35.51 -21.74
CA GLN A 5 -29.65 -34.62 -20.89
C GLN A 5 -30.27 -33.22 -20.90
N ASP A 6 -31.46 -33.08 -20.31
CA ASP A 6 -31.84 -31.81 -19.69
C ASP A 6 -31.22 -31.79 -18.30
N ALA A 7 -30.02 -31.19 -18.17
CA ALA A 7 -29.49 -30.60 -16.94
C ALA A 7 -28.00 -30.33 -17.11
N VAL A 8 -27.66 -29.24 -17.80
CA VAL A 8 -26.53 -28.43 -17.33
C VAL A 8 -27.09 -27.04 -17.12
N ALA A 9 -27.98 -26.96 -16.13
CA ALA A 9 -28.26 -25.71 -15.46
C ALA A 9 -26.89 -25.15 -15.08
N HIS A 10 -26.47 -24.12 -15.80
CA HIS A 10 -25.30 -23.34 -15.50
C HIS A 10 -25.53 -22.83 -14.09
N ALA A 11 -24.97 -23.55 -13.11
CA ALA A 11 -24.98 -23.13 -11.72
C ALA A 11 -24.07 -21.92 -11.67
N THR A 12 -24.62 -20.76 -12.02
CA THR A 12 -24.00 -19.46 -11.82
C THR A 12 -23.90 -19.28 -10.32
N SER A 13 -22.82 -19.82 -9.76
CA SER A 13 -22.48 -19.65 -8.36
C SER A 13 -22.39 -18.14 -8.12
N PRO A 14 -23.10 -17.57 -7.13
CA PRO A 14 -23.05 -16.13 -6.84
C PRO A 14 -21.62 -15.64 -6.48
N ALA A 15 -20.70 -16.57 -6.19
CA ALA A 15 -19.28 -16.31 -6.02
C ALA A 15 -18.56 -15.87 -7.31
N ALA A 16 -19.11 -16.16 -8.50
CA ALA A 16 -18.51 -15.79 -9.78
C ALA A 16 -18.59 -14.28 -10.09
N HIS A 17 -19.38 -13.52 -9.31
CA HIS A 17 -19.57 -12.08 -9.49
C HIS A 17 -18.83 -11.23 -8.43
N LEU A 18 -18.09 -11.83 -7.49
CA LEU A 18 -17.28 -11.04 -6.58
C LEU A 18 -16.14 -10.42 -7.39
N PRO A 19 -16.01 -9.08 -7.43
CA PRO A 19 -14.86 -8.46 -8.07
C PRO A 19 -13.61 -9.01 -7.40
N THR A 20 -12.83 -9.78 -8.15
CA THR A 20 -11.50 -10.18 -7.71
C THR A 20 -10.70 -8.90 -7.60
N ALA A 21 -10.57 -8.37 -6.38
CA ALA A 21 -9.79 -7.17 -6.11
C ALA A 21 -8.38 -7.43 -6.63
N ARG A 22 -8.07 -6.87 -7.81
CA ARG A 22 -6.76 -7.03 -8.41
C ARG A 22 -5.79 -6.21 -7.57
N TYR A 23 -4.65 -6.81 -7.23
CA TYR A 23 -3.57 -6.10 -6.58
C TYR A 23 -3.23 -4.83 -7.38
N ALA A 24 -3.39 -3.68 -6.75
CA ALA A 24 -2.96 -2.40 -7.28
C ALA A 24 -1.64 -2.03 -6.59
N PRO A 25 -0.60 -1.62 -7.35
CA PRO A 25 0.62 -1.14 -6.74
C PRO A 25 0.34 0.01 -5.77
N HIS A 26 0.86 -0.09 -4.55
CA HIS A 26 0.75 0.98 -3.57
C HIS A 26 1.50 2.22 -4.06
N ARG A 27 0.93 3.41 -3.83
CA ARG A 27 1.53 4.72 -4.17
C ARG A 27 1.61 5.57 -2.91
N PRO A 28 2.60 5.33 -2.04
CA PRO A 28 2.80 6.07 -0.80
C PRO A 28 2.77 7.59 -1.01
N GLU A 29 3.32 8.06 -2.11
CA GLU A 29 3.46 9.48 -2.48
C GLU A 29 2.11 10.18 -2.68
N ARG A 30 1.03 9.40 -2.86
CA ARG A 30 -0.34 9.89 -2.99
C ARG A 30 -1.12 9.89 -1.68
N THR A 31 -0.47 9.51 -0.58
CA THR A 31 -1.09 9.47 0.75
C THR A 31 -0.76 10.75 1.51
N LEU A 32 -1.69 11.21 2.34
CA LEU A 32 -1.47 12.34 3.24
C LEU A 32 -0.28 12.08 4.19
N LEU A 33 -0.09 10.83 4.62
CA LEU A 33 1.01 10.46 5.49
C LEU A 33 2.36 10.78 4.85
N TYR A 34 2.57 10.41 3.59
CA TYR A 34 3.80 10.73 2.88
C TYR A 34 4.03 12.24 2.80
N SER A 35 2.99 13.02 2.45
CA SER A 35 3.10 14.48 2.39
C SER A 35 3.48 15.10 3.73
N LEU A 36 2.91 14.60 4.84
CA LEU A 36 3.23 15.07 6.18
C LEU A 36 4.68 14.74 6.56
N VAL A 37 5.12 13.50 6.30
CA VAL A 37 6.49 13.09 6.56
C VAL A 37 7.48 13.93 5.75
N GLN A 38 7.22 14.12 4.45
CA GLN A 38 8.06 14.94 3.58
C GLN A 38 8.16 16.38 4.08
N ALA A 39 7.03 16.99 4.47
CA ALA A 39 7.01 18.38 4.94
C ALA A 39 7.74 18.58 6.28
N HIS A 40 7.65 17.62 7.20
CA HIS A 40 8.15 17.76 8.57
C HIS A 40 9.47 17.04 8.83
N TRP A 41 10.06 16.38 7.83
CA TRP A 41 11.31 15.65 7.98
C TRP A 41 12.47 16.51 8.52
N PRO A 42 12.73 17.74 8.02
CA PRO A 42 13.80 18.58 8.56
C PRO A 42 13.57 18.98 10.02
N ASP A 43 12.33 19.32 10.39
CA ASP A 43 11.97 19.71 11.76
C ASP A 43 12.15 18.53 12.73
N PHE A 44 11.79 17.32 12.28
CA PHE A 44 11.99 16.09 13.05
C PHE A 44 13.47 15.84 13.32
N LEU A 45 14.33 16.00 12.30
CA LEU A 45 15.77 15.87 12.46
C LEU A 45 16.33 16.91 13.43
N ALA A 46 15.97 18.18 13.27
CA ALA A 46 16.41 19.25 14.16
C ALA A 46 16.05 18.97 15.63
N ARG A 47 14.83 18.48 15.88
CA ARG A 47 14.39 18.08 17.22
C ARG A 47 15.21 16.92 17.79
N ARG A 48 15.55 15.93 16.98
CA ARG A 48 16.36 14.78 17.41
C ARG A 48 17.76 15.19 17.85
N GLU A 49 18.38 16.13 17.14
CA GLU A 49 19.69 16.67 17.51
C GLU A 49 19.62 17.44 18.84
N VAL A 50 18.58 18.25 19.05
CA VAL A 50 18.37 18.98 20.33
C VAL A 50 18.17 18.02 21.51
N GLU A 51 17.52 16.87 21.27
CA GLU A 51 17.30 15.85 22.28
C GLU A 51 18.54 14.97 22.55
N ASP A 52 19.68 15.21 21.89
CA ASP A 52 20.88 14.35 21.89
C ASP A 52 20.55 12.88 21.51
N ARG A 53 19.60 12.73 20.57
CA ARG A 53 19.05 11.47 20.10
C ARG A 53 19.05 11.43 18.58
N SER A 54 20.18 11.75 17.98
CA SER A 54 20.37 11.72 16.54
C SER A 54 20.03 10.33 15.97
N LEU A 55 19.50 10.32 14.75
CA LEU A 55 19.21 9.07 14.06
C LEU A 55 20.51 8.46 13.53
N PRO A 56 20.60 7.12 13.47
CA PRO A 56 21.66 6.47 12.70
C PRO A 56 21.70 6.99 11.27
N GLU A 57 22.91 7.15 10.73
CA GLU A 57 23.15 7.72 9.40
C GLU A 57 22.35 7.01 8.30
N TYR A 58 22.34 5.68 8.28
CA TYR A 58 21.60 4.91 7.29
C TYR A 58 20.10 5.22 7.29
N VAL A 59 19.50 5.53 8.45
CA VAL A 59 18.07 5.90 8.51
C VAL A 59 17.85 7.25 7.84
N ARG A 60 18.78 8.18 8.04
CA ARG A 60 18.70 9.50 7.43
C ARG A 60 18.82 9.41 5.91
N GLU A 61 19.81 8.68 5.42
CA GLU A 61 20.07 8.47 3.99
C GLU A 61 18.90 7.80 3.27
N GLU A 62 18.31 6.75 3.88
CA GLU A 62 17.15 6.06 3.32
C GLU A 62 15.95 7.00 3.20
N PHE A 63 15.67 7.83 4.21
CA PHE A 63 14.58 8.80 4.17
C PHE A 63 14.86 9.93 3.16
N GLU A 64 16.07 10.46 3.10
CA GLU A 64 16.45 11.48 2.11
C GLU A 64 16.36 10.96 0.67
N THR A 65 16.64 9.67 0.47
CA THR A 65 16.49 9.00 -0.83
C THR A 65 15.02 8.77 -1.17
N TYR A 66 14.23 8.31 -0.20
CA TYR A 66 12.83 7.94 -0.37
C TYR A 66 11.86 9.13 -0.49
N LEU A 67 12.18 10.26 0.15
CA LEU A 67 11.36 11.46 0.16
C LEU A 67 11.68 12.44 -0.98
N ARG A 68 12.61 12.09 -1.87
CA ARG A 68 13.04 12.91 -3.02
C ARG A 68 12.01 12.92 -4.15
#